data_AF-A0A833TF23-F1
#
_entry.id   AF-A0A833TF23-F1
#
_cell.length_a   1.000
_cell.length_b   1.000
_cell.length_c   1.000
_cell.angle_alpha   90.00
_cell.angle_beta   90.00
_cell.angle_gamma   90.00
#
_symmetry.space_group_name_H-M   'P 1'
#
loop_
_entity.id
_entity.type
_entity.pdbx_description
1 polymer ?
#
loop_
_entity_poly.entity_id
_entity_poly.type
_entity_poly.pdbx_seq_one_letter_code
_entity_poly.pdbx_strand_id
1 'polypeptide(L)'
;MQSSTNTVFSNNLCCGGHGVSIGSLGGNAVDQSSTVQGLTVQGNTIQNSDNGIRIKTIVGLKGLVSNVKYVDNKLQKRQERHCHALGLQQG
;
A
#
# COMPACT_ATOMS: atom_id res chain seq x y z
N MET A 1 14.88 4.55 5.01
CA MET A 1 14.65 3.81 3.75
C MET A 1 13.47 2.86 3.97
N GLN A 2 12.56 2.72 3.00
CA GLN A 2 11.34 1.92 3.16
C GLN A 2 11.55 0.50 2.64
N SER A 3 11.77 -0.46 3.53
CA SER A 3 11.93 -1.89 3.23
C SER A 3 10.94 -2.74 4.03
N SER A 4 10.74 -3.99 3.59
CA SER A 4 9.91 -4.96 4.33
C SER A 4 10.24 -6.39 3.91
N THR A 5 10.14 -7.33 4.83
CA THR A 5 10.30 -8.78 4.57
C THR A 5 9.10 -9.53 5.13
N ASN A 6 8.49 -10.43 4.34
CA ASN A 6 7.40 -11.33 4.76
C ASN A 6 6.26 -10.61 5.50
N THR A 7 5.81 -9.49 4.96
CA THR A 7 4.82 -8.61 5.58
C THR A 7 3.43 -8.87 4.98
N VAL A 8 2.38 -8.78 5.80
CA VAL A 8 0.99 -8.87 5.35
C VAL A 8 0.26 -7.57 5.71
N PHE A 9 -0.39 -6.95 4.72
CA PHE A 9 -1.25 -5.79 4.87
C PHE A 9 -2.65 -6.14 4.38
N SER A 10 -3.57 -6.45 5.30
CA SER A 10 -4.85 -7.03 4.92
C SER A 10 -6.09 -6.46 5.60
N ASN A 11 -7.22 -6.51 4.89
CA ASN A 11 -8.56 -6.19 5.39
C ASN A 11 -8.72 -4.77 5.94
N ASN A 12 -7.97 -3.80 5.37
CA ASN A 12 -8.03 -2.41 5.79
C ASN A 12 -9.00 -1.59 4.93
N LEU A 13 -9.54 -0.52 5.51
CA LEU A 13 -10.14 0.59 4.78
C LEU A 13 -9.11 1.73 4.66
N CYS A 14 -8.52 1.89 3.48
CA CYS A 14 -7.69 3.05 3.15
C CYS A 14 -8.57 4.11 2.50
N CYS A 15 -8.73 5.27 3.13
CA CYS A 15 -9.68 6.27 2.64
C CYS A 15 -9.11 7.69 2.66
N GLY A 16 -9.31 8.45 1.57
CA GLY A 16 -8.90 9.86 1.47
C GLY A 16 -7.40 10.10 1.25
N GLY A 17 -6.57 9.07 1.30
CA GLY A 17 -5.12 9.18 1.18
C GLY A 17 -4.57 8.91 -0.23
N HIS A 18 -3.29 8.52 -0.29
CA HIS A 18 -2.60 8.25 -1.56
C HIS A 18 -2.68 6.78 -2.02
N GLY A 19 -3.51 5.95 -1.38
CA GLY A 19 -3.61 4.50 -1.63
C GLY A 19 -2.56 3.67 -0.90
N VAL A 20 -2.45 2.39 -1.27
CA VAL A 20 -1.46 1.45 -0.72
C VAL A 20 -0.20 1.50 -1.59
N SER A 21 0.90 1.98 -1.03
CA SER A 21 2.15 2.21 -1.79
C SER A 21 3.32 1.37 -1.27
N ILE A 22 4.04 0.69 -2.17
CA ILE A 22 5.45 0.34 -1.96
C ILE A 22 6.30 1.56 -2.33
N GLY A 23 7.20 1.95 -1.43
CA GLY A 23 8.21 2.98 -1.70
C GLY A 23 7.76 4.43 -1.42
N SER A 24 8.57 5.42 -1.80
CA SER A 24 9.64 5.32 -2.79
C SER A 24 10.83 4.47 -2.35
N LEU A 25 11.15 3.43 -3.12
CA LEU A 25 12.23 2.48 -2.85
C LEU A 25 13.48 2.86 -3.65
N GLY A 26 14.64 2.83 -3.00
CA GLY A 26 15.93 3.04 -3.63
C GLY A 26 17.04 3.29 -2.62
N GLY A 27 18.23 2.78 -2.91
CA GLY A 27 19.48 3.01 -2.18
C GLY A 27 20.70 2.87 -3.08
N ASN A 28 21.89 3.00 -2.50
CA ASN A 28 23.17 2.91 -3.23
C ASN A 28 23.51 1.47 -3.67
N ALA A 29 22.92 0.47 -3.02
CA ALA A 29 23.05 -0.95 -3.31
C ALA A 29 21.70 -1.67 -3.17
N VAL A 30 21.62 -2.92 -3.63
CA VAL A 30 20.52 -3.82 -3.29
C VAL A 30 20.88 -4.50 -1.97
N ASP A 31 20.24 -4.09 -0.89
CA ASP A 31 20.44 -4.62 0.47
C ASP A 31 19.12 -4.61 1.25
N GLN A 32 19.15 -4.97 2.53
CA GLN A 32 17.95 -5.04 3.37
C GLN A 32 17.19 -3.71 3.48
N SER A 33 17.86 -2.57 3.33
CA SER A 33 17.23 -1.25 3.41
C SER A 33 16.57 -0.83 2.09
N SER A 34 17.00 -1.40 0.96
CA SER A 34 16.46 -1.13 -0.38
C SER A 34 15.67 -2.31 -0.96
N THR A 35 15.24 -3.25 -0.12
CA THR A 35 14.50 -4.46 -0.54
C THR A 35 13.11 -4.55 0.09
N VAL A 36 12.12 -4.83 -0.75
CA VAL A 36 10.79 -5.29 -0.33
C VAL A 36 10.61 -6.71 -0.86
N GLN A 37 10.46 -7.67 0.05
CA GLN A 37 10.32 -9.08 -0.31
C GLN A 37 9.18 -9.75 0.46
N GLY A 38 8.35 -10.53 -0.21
CA GLY A 38 7.32 -11.34 0.45
C GLY A 38 6.14 -10.52 1.00
N LEU A 39 5.85 -9.36 0.40
CA LEU A 39 4.70 -8.54 0.81
C LEU A 39 3.39 -9.14 0.25
N THR A 40 2.40 -9.38 1.10
CA THR A 40 1.03 -9.68 0.67
C THR A 40 0.09 -8.55 1.08
N VAL A 41 -0.54 -7.92 0.09
CA VAL A 41 -1.56 -6.89 0.28
C VAL A 41 -2.91 -7.49 -0.11
N GLN A 42 -3.79 -7.73 0.85
CA GLN A 42 -4.99 -8.54 0.61
C GLN A 42 -6.30 -7.99 1.19
N GLY A 43 -7.40 -8.07 0.44
CA GLY A 43 -8.73 -7.80 0.99
C GLY A 43 -8.96 -6.34 1.40
N ASN A 44 -8.10 -5.41 0.96
CA ASN A 44 -8.22 -4.00 1.35
C ASN A 44 -9.24 -3.29 0.49
N THR A 45 -10.00 -2.38 1.10
CA THR A 45 -10.82 -1.40 0.38
C THR A 45 -10.07 -0.08 0.33
N ILE A 46 -9.76 0.39 -0.87
CA ILE A 46 -9.09 1.66 -1.13
C ILE A 46 -10.15 2.59 -1.72
N GLN A 47 -10.55 3.59 -0.94
CA GLN A 47 -11.68 4.46 -1.27
C GLN A 47 -11.25 5.91 -1.35
N ASN A 48 -11.71 6.62 -2.39
CA ASN A 48 -11.50 8.08 -2.49
C ASN A 48 -10.03 8.47 -2.30
N SER A 49 -9.12 7.68 -2.87
CA SER A 49 -7.68 7.90 -2.79
C SER A 49 -7.13 8.27 -4.16
N ASP A 50 -6.01 9.00 -4.17
CA ASP A 50 -5.34 9.41 -5.41
C ASP A 50 -4.93 8.19 -6.25
N ASN A 51 -4.52 7.12 -5.58
CA ASN A 51 -4.12 5.87 -6.20
C ASN A 51 -4.84 4.70 -5.52
N GLY A 52 -4.95 3.58 -6.22
CA GLY A 52 -5.26 2.28 -5.62
C GLY A 52 -4.01 1.67 -5.01
N ILE A 53 -3.44 0.72 -5.74
CA ILE A 53 -2.14 0.13 -5.44
C ILE A 53 -1.06 0.83 -6.27
N ARG A 54 0.09 1.11 -5.66
CA ARG A 54 1.20 1.81 -6.33
C ARG A 54 2.55 1.24 -5.89
N ILE A 55 3.47 1.08 -6.84
CA ILE A 55 4.88 0.80 -6.57
C ILE A 55 5.68 2.00 -7.09
N LYS A 56 6.54 2.57 -6.24
CA LYS A 56 7.38 3.72 -6.58
C LYS A 56 8.84 3.39 -6.31
N THR A 57 9.69 3.60 -7.31
CA THR A 57 11.14 3.50 -7.18
C THR A 57 11.78 4.86 -7.50
N ILE A 58 12.99 5.08 -6.98
CA ILE A 58 13.74 6.31 -7.21
C ILE A 58 14.66 6.10 -8.42
N VAL A 59 14.58 6.99 -9.41
CA VAL A 59 15.43 6.96 -10.61
C VAL A 59 16.90 7.06 -10.22
N GLY A 60 17.74 6.25 -10.87
CA GLY A 60 19.19 6.22 -10.63
C GLY A 60 19.61 5.46 -9.37
N LEU A 61 18.67 5.00 -8.54
CA LEU A 61 18.96 4.18 -7.36
C LEU A 61 18.69 2.70 -7.61
N LYS A 62 19.26 1.86 -6.75
CA LYS A 62 19.12 0.41 -6.78
C LYS A 62 18.13 -0.05 -5.71
N GLY A 63 17.41 -1.13 -5.99
CA GLY A 63 16.51 -1.76 -5.04
C GLY A 63 15.89 -3.03 -5.62
N LEU A 64 15.25 -3.82 -4.77
CA LEU A 64 14.60 -5.06 -5.16
C LEU A 64 13.17 -5.10 -4.62
N VAL A 65 12.20 -5.32 -5.50
CA VAL A 65 10.83 -5.69 -5.13
C VAL A 65 10.60 -7.10 -5.65
N SER A 66 10.37 -8.07 -4.76
CA SER A 66 10.21 -9.47 -5.16
C SER A 66 9.16 -10.20 -4.31
N ASN A 67 8.52 -11.22 -4.88
CA ASN A 67 7.49 -12.01 -4.20
C ASN A 67 6.39 -11.15 -3.54
N VAL A 68 5.88 -10.16 -4.27
CA VAL A 68 4.78 -9.30 -3.83
C VAL A 68 3.47 -9.79 -4.41
N LYS A 69 2.43 -9.87 -3.59
CA LYS A 69 1.08 -10.30 -3.99
C LYS A 69 0.07 -9.20 -3.64
N TYR A 70 -0.79 -8.87 -4.59
CA TYR A 70 -1.97 -8.04 -4.39
C TYR A 70 -3.20 -8.90 -4.67
N VAL A 71 -3.98 -9.24 -3.64
CA VAL A 71 -5.08 -10.21 -3.73
C VAL A 71 -6.38 -9.57 -3.24
N ASP A 72 -7.45 -9.64 -4.03
CA ASP A 72 -8.80 -9.21 -3.61
C ASP A 72 -8.89 -7.79 -3.03
N ASN A 73 -8.08 -6.86 -3.54
CA ASN A 73 -8.17 -5.45 -3.15
C ASN A 73 -9.22 -4.72 -4.00
N LYS A 74 -10.05 -3.91 -3.37
CA LYS A 74 -11.13 -3.16 -4.03
C LYS A 74 -10.80 -1.68 -4.09
N LEU A 75 -10.71 -1.12 -5.29
CA LEU A 75 -10.67 0.33 -5.51
C LEU A 75 -12.09 0.86 -5.75
N GLN A 76 -12.51 1.89 -5.04
CA GLN A 76 -13.81 2.53 -5.27
C GLN A 76 -13.78 4.04 -5.07
N LYS A 77 -14.58 4.76 -5.85
CA LYS A 77 -14.93 6.17 -5.59
C LYS A 77 -16.36 6.22 -5.08
N ARG A 78 -16.61 6.92 -3.98
CA ARG A 78 -17.96 7.23 -3.50
C ARG A 78 -18.17 8.73 -3.61
N GLN A 79 -19.08 9.13 -4.50
CA GLN A 79 -19.59 10.49 -4.56
C GLN A 79 -20.29 10.78 -3.22
N GLU A 80 -19.88 11.86 -2.56
CA GLU A 80 -20.58 12.53 -1.43
C GLU A 80 -20.52 11.96 0.00
N ARG A 81 -19.67 10.98 0.34
CA ARG A 81 -19.39 10.69 1.76
C ARG A 81 -17.91 10.79 2.08
N HIS A 82 -17.56 11.77 2.92
CA HIS A 82 -16.29 11.81 3.64
C HIS A 82 -16.03 10.45 4.30
N CYS A 83 -14.76 10.09 4.46
CA CYS A 83 -14.37 8.82 5.06
C CYS A 83 -14.79 8.80 6.55
N HIS A 84 -16.03 8.42 6.84
CA HIS A 84 -16.46 8.21 8.22
C HIS A 84 -15.75 6.95 8.73
N ALA A 85 -14.94 7.12 9.78
CA ALA A 85 -14.53 5.99 10.59
C ALA A 85 -15.79 5.28 11.05
N LEU A 86 -15.89 3.97 10.86
CA LEU A 86 -16.94 3.15 11.46
C LEU A 86 -16.70 3.13 12.97
N GLY A 87 -17.05 4.22 13.65
CA GLY A 87 -17.24 4.30 15.08
C GLY A 87 -18.73 4.23 15.35
N LEU A 88 -19.16 3.09 15.90
CA LEU A 88 -20.37 2.89 16.70
C LEU A 88 -21.57 3.79 16.32
N GLN A 89 -22.49 3.29 15.50
CA GLN A 89 -23.88 3.66 15.73
C GLN A 89 -24.28 3.04 17.07
N GLN A 90 -24.21 3.85 18.13
CA GLN A 90 -24.87 3.53 19.39
C GLN A 90 -26.36 3.41 19.09
N GLY A 91 -26.95 2.31 19.58
CA GLY A 91 -28.40 2.17 19.72
C GLY A 91 -28.95 3.08 20.81
#